data_AF-A0A6B2KSP9-F1
#
_entry.id   AF-A0A6B2KSP9-F1
#
_cell.length_a   1.000
_cell.length_b   1.000
_cell.length_c   1.000
_cell.angle_alpha   90.00
_cell.angle_beta   90.00
_cell.angle_gamma   90.00
#
_symmetry.space_group_name_H-M   'P 1'
#
loop_
_entity.id
_entity.type
_entity.pdbx_description
1 polymer ?
#
loop_
_entity_poly.entity_id
_entity_poly.type
_entity_poly.pdbx_seq_one_letter_code
_entity_poly.pdbx_strand_id
1 'polypeptide(L)'
;MSKSVDRLYDRAFRVLLLSGALAGSVQAAQPDEYRLAPGDQIRVQVFQNPDLTLDARVGESGFISYPLVGKVKVGGLPLDGAEALLAAALKKGGYVQQPQVNIALLQVRGNQASVLGQVNRPGRFPLETANTTVTDLLAQAGGVAAGGADTVVLTGARDGKPFRTEIDVPAIYRASQGGSTGALVVQPGDVLFVDRAPVYYIYGEAQRPGAYRVERGMTLRQALAQGGGPTVRGTERSLKVERRAADGSFQALKLDMNAPIQPDDVIYVPESLF
;
A
#
# COMPACT_ATOMS: atom_id res chain seq x y z
N MET A 1 60.83 -49.39 56.10
CA MET A 1 60.64 -50.21 54.90
C MET A 1 60.55 -49.29 53.69
N SER A 2 61.41 -49.53 52.70
CA SER A 2 61.54 -49.01 51.30
C SER A 2 60.98 -47.62 50.96
N LYS A 3 61.81 -46.59 50.71
CA LYS A 3 62.45 -46.23 49.40
C LYS A 3 61.52 -46.35 48.18
N SER A 4 61.26 -45.24 47.49
CA SER A 4 61.98 -44.81 46.26
C SER A 4 61.08 -44.04 45.26
N VAL A 5 61.73 -43.19 44.45
CA VAL A 5 61.38 -42.74 43.07
C VAL A 5 60.75 -41.34 42.84
N ASP A 6 61.65 -40.42 42.46
CA ASP A 6 61.66 -39.48 41.32
C ASP A 6 60.47 -38.60 40.89
N ARG A 7 60.73 -37.28 40.97
CA ARG A 7 60.83 -36.28 39.88
C ARG A 7 59.93 -36.38 38.63
N LEU A 8 59.32 -35.22 38.35
CA LEU A 8 59.10 -34.58 37.03
C LEU A 8 58.04 -35.21 36.11
N TYR A 9 57.49 -34.37 35.22
CA TYR A 9 56.39 -34.56 34.25
C TYR A 9 54.97 -34.37 34.80
N ASP A 10 54.04 -33.66 34.15
CA ASP A 10 54.09 -32.79 32.99
C ASP A 10 52.76 -32.03 32.94
N ARG A 11 52.82 -30.89 32.25
CA ARG A 11 51.70 -30.10 31.77
C ARG A 11 50.70 -30.98 31.01
N ALA A 12 49.43 -30.95 31.40
CA ALA A 12 48.28 -30.92 30.48
C ALA A 12 46.96 -31.11 31.25
N PHE A 13 46.23 -30.04 31.53
CA PHE A 13 44.82 -30.07 31.20
C PHE A 13 44.38 -28.71 30.66
N ARG A 14 43.84 -28.79 29.45
CA ARG A 14 43.49 -27.72 28.53
C ARG A 14 42.11 -27.17 28.87
N VAL A 15 41.98 -25.85 28.71
CA VAL A 15 40.85 -25.13 28.07
C VAL A 15 39.47 -25.27 28.73
N LEU A 16 38.98 -24.16 29.32
CA LEU A 16 37.56 -23.81 29.25
C LEU A 16 37.32 -22.28 29.34
N LEU A 17 36.97 -21.72 28.17
CA LEU A 17 36.06 -20.60 27.87
C LEU A 17 36.36 -19.16 28.35
N LEU A 18 36.89 -18.39 27.38
CA LEU A 18 36.53 -17.01 27.04
C LEU A 18 35.02 -16.76 27.14
N SER A 19 34.62 -15.57 27.64
CA SER A 19 33.54 -14.72 27.07
C SER A 19 33.44 -13.40 27.85
N GLY A 20 34.38 -12.48 27.60
CA GLY A 20 34.22 -11.07 27.99
C GLY A 20 33.44 -10.34 26.91
N ALA A 21 32.19 -9.98 27.20
CA ALA A 21 31.24 -9.40 26.27
C ALA A 21 31.73 -8.07 25.68
N LEU A 22 31.91 -8.04 24.35
CA LEU A 22 31.92 -6.82 23.55
C LEU A 22 30.49 -6.27 23.55
N ALA A 23 30.23 -5.25 24.35
CA ALA A 23 29.04 -4.42 24.22
C ALA A 23 29.19 -3.59 22.93
N GLY A 24 28.77 -4.16 21.81
CA GLY A 24 28.56 -3.40 20.57
C GLY A 24 27.42 -2.42 20.81
N SER A 25 27.74 -1.13 20.82
CA SER A 25 26.73 -0.08 20.71
C SER A 25 25.97 -0.28 19.40
N VAL A 26 24.74 -0.78 19.51
CA VAL A 26 23.78 -0.74 18.41
C VAL A 26 23.48 0.73 18.17
N GLN A 27 24.18 1.34 17.22
CA GLN A 27 23.85 2.67 16.73
C GLN A 27 22.45 2.54 16.12
N ALA A 28 21.43 2.99 16.85
CA ALA A 28 20.09 3.10 16.32
C ALA A 28 20.17 3.96 15.05
N ALA A 29 19.90 3.34 13.90
CA ALA A 29 19.75 4.05 12.65
C ALA A 29 18.71 5.14 12.87
N GLN A 30 19.13 6.39 12.83
CA GLN A 30 18.20 7.52 12.89
C GLN A 30 17.22 7.34 11.73
N PRO A 31 15.91 7.55 11.94
CA PRO A 31 14.93 7.48 10.86
C PRO A 31 15.41 8.41 9.75
N ASP A 32 15.32 7.96 8.49
CA ASP A 32 15.74 8.75 7.32
C ASP A 32 15.13 10.15 7.44
N GLU A 33 15.99 11.12 7.76
CA GLU A 33 15.56 12.48 7.99
C GLU A 33 15.08 13.07 6.67
N TYR A 34 13.85 13.57 6.67
CA TYR A 34 13.22 14.07 5.46
C TYR A 34 14.05 15.19 4.82
N ARG A 35 14.35 15.04 3.53
CA ARG A 35 15.08 16.05 2.75
C ARG A 35 14.12 16.74 1.79
N LEU A 36 14.20 18.07 1.75
CA LEU A 36 13.41 18.89 0.84
C LEU A 36 13.63 18.44 -0.61
N ALA A 37 12.56 18.06 -1.28
CA ALA A 37 12.57 17.57 -2.64
C ALA A 37 12.06 18.65 -3.62
N PRO A 38 12.51 18.62 -4.88
CA PRO A 38 11.92 19.46 -5.92
C PRO A 38 10.41 19.24 -6.02
N GLY A 39 9.66 20.34 -6.02
CA GLY A 39 8.22 20.36 -6.13
C GLY A 39 7.45 20.37 -4.80
N ASP A 40 8.14 20.24 -3.66
CA ASP A 40 7.55 20.44 -2.32
C ASP A 40 7.03 21.86 -2.15
N GLN A 41 5.97 22.02 -1.36
CA GLN A 41 5.49 23.32 -0.88
C GLN A 41 5.86 23.48 0.59
N ILE A 42 6.45 24.62 0.90
CA ILE A 42 6.90 24.97 2.24
C ILE A 42 6.37 26.35 2.63
N ARG A 43 6.16 26.53 3.93
CA ARG A 43 5.92 27.82 4.56
C ARG A 43 7.14 28.16 5.39
N VAL A 44 7.80 29.25 5.05
CA VAL A 44 8.92 29.79 5.83
C VAL A 44 8.38 30.93 6.70
N GLN A 45 8.71 30.90 7.99
CA GLN A 45 8.35 31.94 8.95
C GLN A 45 9.63 32.47 9.61
N VAL A 46 9.69 33.78 9.81
CA VAL A 46 10.77 34.42 10.57
C VAL A 46 10.16 35.05 11.81
N PHE A 47 10.66 34.67 12.98
CA PHE A 47 10.14 35.18 14.25
C PHE A 47 10.22 36.71 14.31
N GLN A 48 9.14 37.36 14.76
CA GLN A 48 9.01 38.83 14.81
C GLN A 48 9.14 39.57 13.46
N ASN A 49 9.16 38.84 12.33
CA ASN A 49 9.25 39.42 11.00
C ASN A 49 8.20 38.79 10.06
N PRO A 50 6.89 39.05 10.27
CA PRO A 50 5.83 38.48 9.45
C PRO A 50 5.95 38.83 7.97
N ASP A 51 6.52 39.99 7.64
CA ASP A 51 6.77 40.44 6.26
C ASP A 51 7.76 39.56 5.48
N LEU A 52 8.55 38.74 6.19
CA LEU A 52 9.46 37.76 5.61
C LEU A 52 8.83 36.37 5.49
N THR A 53 7.56 36.21 5.86
CA THR A 53 6.83 34.94 5.71
C THR A 53 6.61 34.64 4.23
N LEU A 54 6.89 33.41 3.81
CA LEU A 54 6.76 33.01 2.42
C LEU A 54 6.19 31.60 2.30
N ASP A 55 5.11 31.48 1.53
CA ASP A 55 4.67 30.20 0.98
C ASP A 55 5.33 30.00 -0.38
N ALA A 56 6.24 29.04 -0.47
CA ALA A 56 7.04 28.79 -1.67
C ALA A 56 6.97 27.34 -2.11
N ARG A 57 7.09 27.17 -3.42
CA ARG A 57 7.36 25.87 -4.03
C ARG A 57 8.85 25.73 -4.27
N VAL A 58 9.45 24.62 -3.84
CA VAL A 58 10.82 24.26 -4.20
C VAL A 58 10.86 23.98 -5.70
N GLY A 59 11.61 24.76 -6.46
CA GLY A 59 11.73 24.60 -7.91
C GLY A 59 12.39 23.27 -8.30
N GLU A 60 12.32 22.90 -9.58
CA GLU A 60 12.93 21.66 -10.10
C GLU A 60 14.45 21.62 -9.88
N SER A 61 15.10 22.78 -9.97
CA SER A 61 16.51 22.95 -9.66
C SER A 61 16.81 22.99 -8.16
N GLY A 62 15.81 22.80 -7.28
CA GLY A 62 15.90 22.82 -5.82
C GLY A 62 16.02 24.23 -5.19
N PHE A 63 15.76 25.29 -5.96
CA PHE A 63 15.82 26.66 -5.45
C PHE A 63 14.44 27.18 -5.05
N ILE A 64 14.42 28.08 -4.07
CA ILE A 64 13.28 28.97 -3.78
C ILE A 64 13.72 30.42 -4.00
N SER A 65 12.76 31.32 -4.25
CA SER A 65 13.01 32.77 -4.29
C SER A 65 12.53 33.37 -2.98
N TYR A 66 13.46 33.85 -2.15
CA TYR A 66 13.17 34.36 -0.82
C TYR A 66 13.27 35.89 -0.76
N PRO A 67 12.34 36.60 -0.08
CA PRO A 67 12.40 38.06 0.06
C PRO A 67 13.77 38.54 0.57
N LEU A 68 14.27 39.64 -0.03
CA LEU A 68 15.55 40.30 0.28
C LEU A 68 16.82 39.48 -0.02
N VAL A 69 16.76 38.16 0.12
CA VAL A 69 17.89 37.24 -0.08
C VAL A 69 18.03 36.79 -1.54
N GLY A 70 16.92 36.66 -2.27
CA GLY A 70 16.91 36.18 -3.66
C GLY A 70 16.85 34.67 -3.78
N LYS A 71 17.56 34.08 -4.75
CA LYS A 71 17.51 32.63 -5.00
C LYS A 71 18.33 31.85 -3.96
N VAL A 72 17.68 30.90 -3.30
CA VAL A 72 18.28 30.08 -2.23
C VAL A 72 18.11 28.60 -2.56
N LYS A 73 19.21 27.83 -2.55
CA LYS A 73 19.21 26.39 -2.79
C LYS A 73 18.83 25.65 -1.50
N VAL A 74 17.59 25.16 -1.42
CA VAL A 74 17.07 24.42 -0.26
C VAL A 74 16.85 22.93 -0.56
N GLY A 75 16.68 22.56 -1.83
CA GLY A 75 16.47 21.17 -2.22
C GLY A 75 17.69 20.28 -1.94
N GLY A 76 17.45 19.13 -1.31
CA GLY A 76 18.44 18.16 -0.84
C GLY A 76 18.85 18.34 0.63
N LEU A 77 18.50 19.48 1.24
CA LEU A 77 18.78 19.74 2.65
C LEU A 77 17.70 19.14 3.56
N PRO A 78 18.06 18.68 4.77
CA PRO A 78 17.08 18.49 5.83
C PRO A 78 16.46 19.84 6.23
N LEU A 79 15.33 19.81 6.92
CA LEU A 79 14.56 21.02 7.27
C LEU A 79 15.39 22.01 8.10
N ASP A 80 16.06 21.51 9.13
CA ASP A 80 16.95 22.28 10.02
C ASP A 80 18.12 22.92 9.25
N GLY A 81 18.69 22.19 8.28
CA GLY A 81 19.74 22.68 7.40
C GLY A 81 19.25 23.81 6.50
N ALA A 82 18.03 23.71 5.98
CA ALA A 82 17.42 24.77 5.17
C ALA A 82 17.07 26.01 6.02
N GLU A 83 16.60 25.83 7.25
CA GLU A 83 16.36 26.89 8.23
C GLU A 83 17.65 27.65 8.57
N ALA A 84 18.71 26.92 8.92
CA ALA A 84 20.01 27.49 9.22
C ALA A 84 20.60 28.27 8.03
N LEU A 85 20.43 27.74 6.81
CA LEU A 85 20.89 28.38 5.59
C LEU A 85 20.17 29.71 5.33
N LEU A 86 18.84 29.74 5.48
CA LEU A 86 18.05 30.97 5.33
C LEU A 86 18.38 31.99 6.42
N ALA A 87 18.53 31.55 7.67
CA ALA A 87 18.94 32.40 8.79
C ALA A 87 20.31 33.04 8.52
N ALA A 88 21.29 32.24 8.06
CA ALA A 88 22.61 32.74 7.71
C ALA A 88 22.56 33.75 6.56
N ALA A 89 21.71 33.51 5.54
CA ALA A 89 21.56 34.41 4.41
C ALA A 89 20.91 35.75 4.79
N LEU A 90 19.89 35.73 5.64
CA LEU A 90 19.25 36.94 6.19
C LEU A 90 20.21 37.77 7.03
N LYS A 91 21.02 37.10 7.87
CA LYS A 91 22.04 37.75 8.71
C LYS A 91 23.17 38.34 7.86
N LYS A 92 23.68 37.60 6.88
CA LYS A 92 24.75 38.05 5.99
C LYS A 92 24.33 39.26 5.14
N GLY A 93 23.07 39.31 4.72
CA GLY A 93 22.50 40.46 4.03
C GLY A 93 22.24 41.69 4.90
N GLY A 94 22.39 41.57 6.23
CA GLY A 94 22.12 42.66 7.17
C GLY A 94 20.64 42.97 7.36
N TYR A 95 19.75 42.08 6.91
CA TYR A 95 18.30 42.30 6.96
C TYR A 95 17.71 42.00 8.34
N VAL A 96 18.26 41.00 9.03
CA VAL A 96 17.84 40.59 10.37
C VAL A 96 19.08 40.24 11.20
N GLN A 97 19.21 40.81 12.40
CA GLN A 97 20.42 40.62 13.24
C GLN A 97 20.50 39.21 13.84
N GLN A 98 19.36 38.71 14.34
CA GLN A 98 19.23 37.38 14.96
C GLN A 98 17.99 36.66 14.38
N PRO A 99 18.05 36.22 13.10
CA PRO A 99 16.93 35.56 12.47
C PRO A 99 16.68 34.19 13.10
N GLN A 100 15.46 33.97 13.57
CA GLN A 100 14.95 32.64 13.89
C GLN A 100 13.98 32.23 12.80
N VAL A 101 14.37 31.23 12.01
CA VAL A 101 13.62 30.77 10.84
C VAL A 101 13.01 29.41 11.18
N ASN A 102 11.74 29.23 10.84
CA ASN A 102 11.03 27.96 10.93
C ASN A 102 10.47 27.61 9.55
N ILE A 103 10.65 26.37 9.10
CA ILE A 103 10.11 25.87 7.83
C ILE A 103 9.08 24.78 8.14
N ALA A 104 7.82 25.05 7.81
CA ALA A 104 6.76 24.05 7.84
C ALA A 104 6.54 23.48 6.44
N LEU A 105 6.44 22.17 6.33
CA LEU A 105 6.11 21.52 5.07
C LEU A 105 4.59 21.54 4.85
N LEU A 106 4.13 22.18 3.78
CA LEU A 106 2.71 22.25 3.43
C LEU A 106 2.27 21.06 2.58
N GLN A 107 3.11 20.66 1.62
CA GLN A 107 2.83 19.54 0.74
C GLN A 107 4.14 18.88 0.29
N VAL A 108 4.27 17.58 0.55
CA VAL A 108 5.34 16.77 -0.03
C VAL A 108 4.90 16.24 -1.39
N ARG A 109 5.64 16.50 -2.48
CA ARG A 109 5.28 15.90 -3.78
C ARG A 109 5.70 14.44 -3.89
N GLY A 110 6.82 14.08 -3.26
CA GLY A 110 7.39 12.73 -3.30
C GLY A 110 6.65 11.70 -2.44
N ASN A 111 5.92 12.14 -1.42
CA ASN A 111 5.30 11.29 -0.40
C ASN A 111 3.83 11.04 -0.75
N GLN A 112 3.61 10.44 -1.92
CA GLN A 112 2.28 10.12 -2.42
C GLN A 112 2.24 8.69 -2.94
N ALA A 113 1.07 8.07 -2.88
CA ALA A 113 0.77 6.79 -3.53
C ALA A 113 -0.40 6.97 -4.51
N SER A 114 -0.51 6.07 -5.47
CA SER A 114 -1.61 6.08 -6.43
C SER A 114 -2.66 5.05 -6.04
N VAL A 115 -3.93 5.43 -6.04
CA VAL A 115 -5.06 4.50 -5.91
C VAL A 115 -5.81 4.49 -7.24
N LEU A 116 -5.85 3.34 -7.90
CA LEU A 116 -6.31 3.16 -9.27
C LEU A 116 -7.31 2.00 -9.37
N GLY A 117 -8.01 1.92 -10.50
CA GLY A 117 -8.98 0.85 -10.78
C GLY A 117 -10.38 1.16 -10.27
N GLN A 118 -11.11 0.14 -9.82
CA GLN A 118 -12.50 0.22 -9.38
C GLN A 118 -12.65 0.76 -7.95
N VAL A 119 -12.29 2.03 -7.77
CA VAL A 119 -12.52 2.80 -6.54
C VAL A 119 -13.41 4.00 -6.84
N ASN A 120 -14.04 4.59 -5.81
CA ASN A 120 -14.96 5.71 -6.01
C ASN A 120 -14.24 6.99 -6.46
N ARG A 121 -13.00 7.21 -6.01
CA ARG A 121 -12.16 8.35 -6.42
C ARG A 121 -10.74 7.89 -6.75
N PRO A 122 -10.48 7.47 -8.01
CA PRO A 122 -9.13 7.15 -8.45
C PRO A 122 -8.24 8.40 -8.49
N GLY A 123 -6.96 8.27 -8.13
CA GLY A 123 -6.04 9.41 -8.14
C GLY A 123 -4.78 9.18 -7.33
N ARG A 124 -4.00 10.26 -7.17
CA ARG A 124 -2.84 10.28 -6.28
C ARG A 124 -3.24 10.87 -4.94
N PHE A 125 -2.79 10.23 -3.87
CA PHE A 125 -3.13 10.57 -2.51
C PHE A 125 -1.84 10.82 -1.72
N PRO A 126 -1.78 11.92 -0.95
CA PRO A 126 -0.65 12.16 -0.05
C PRO A 126 -0.63 11.12 1.07
N LEU A 127 0.57 10.70 1.45
CA LEU A 127 0.79 9.90 2.66
C LEU A 127 1.00 10.89 3.80
N GLU A 128 -0.03 11.13 4.61
CA GLU A 128 0.03 12.14 5.68
C GLU A 128 0.98 11.73 6.80
N THR A 129 1.15 10.43 7.02
CA THR A 129 2.02 9.87 8.04
C THR A 129 2.85 8.69 7.50
N ALA A 130 3.97 8.40 8.17
CA ALA A 130 4.83 7.27 7.82
C ALA A 130 4.17 5.89 8.03
N ASN A 131 3.05 5.83 8.76
CA ASN A 131 2.28 4.61 9.04
C ASN A 131 0.96 4.54 8.24
N THR A 132 0.79 5.36 7.20
CA THR A 132 -0.40 5.31 6.34
C THR A 132 -0.57 3.90 5.76
N THR A 133 -1.76 3.33 5.93
CA THR A 133 -2.06 1.94 5.52
C THR A 133 -2.83 1.87 4.20
N VAL A 134 -2.91 0.66 3.63
CA VAL A 134 -3.78 0.38 2.47
C VAL A 134 -5.24 0.74 2.75
N THR A 135 -5.73 0.45 3.95
CA THR A 135 -7.10 0.79 4.36
C THR A 135 -7.31 2.30 4.46
N ASP A 136 -6.32 3.06 4.91
CA ASP A 136 -6.41 4.53 4.97
C ASP A 136 -6.49 5.12 3.56
N LEU A 137 -5.62 4.69 2.64
CA LEU A 137 -5.68 5.13 1.26
C LEU A 137 -6.98 4.74 0.56
N LEU A 138 -7.45 3.53 0.79
CA LEU A 138 -8.73 3.08 0.23
C LEU A 138 -9.89 3.93 0.76
N ALA A 139 -9.89 4.28 2.04
CA ALA A 139 -10.87 5.19 2.64
C ALA A 139 -10.77 6.61 2.06
N GLN A 140 -9.56 7.14 1.89
CA GLN A 140 -9.32 8.43 1.23
C GLN A 140 -9.80 8.45 -0.23
N ALA A 141 -9.71 7.31 -0.93
CA ALA A 141 -10.26 7.11 -2.27
C ALA A 141 -11.79 6.87 -2.28
N GLY A 142 -12.45 6.95 -1.12
CA GLY A 142 -13.89 6.75 -0.98
C GLY A 142 -14.33 5.29 -0.97
N GLY A 143 -13.41 4.34 -0.79
CA GLY A 143 -13.68 2.90 -0.80
C GLY A 143 -13.67 2.26 -2.19
N VAL A 144 -13.79 0.94 -2.19
CA VAL A 144 -14.00 0.14 -3.42
C VAL A 144 -15.35 0.54 -4.04
N ALA A 145 -15.37 0.76 -5.35
CA ALA A 145 -16.61 1.04 -6.08
C ALA A 145 -17.48 -0.23 -6.19
N ALA A 146 -18.77 -0.09 -6.47
CA ALA A 146 -19.70 -1.23 -6.53
C ALA A 146 -19.26 -2.36 -7.51
N GLY A 147 -18.55 -2.00 -8.59
CA GLY A 147 -18.00 -2.95 -9.56
C GLY A 147 -16.57 -3.43 -9.27
N GLY A 148 -15.99 -3.12 -8.12
CA GLY A 148 -14.61 -3.45 -7.77
C GLY A 148 -14.46 -4.70 -6.93
N ALA A 149 -13.36 -5.44 -7.13
CA ALA A 149 -13.09 -6.68 -6.41
C ALA A 149 -12.88 -6.47 -4.90
N ASP A 150 -13.11 -7.52 -4.11
CA ASP A 150 -12.81 -7.53 -2.67
C ASP A 150 -11.30 -7.59 -2.37
N THR A 151 -10.53 -7.99 -3.38
CA THR A 151 -9.08 -8.07 -3.31
C THR A 151 -8.48 -6.84 -3.98
N VAL A 152 -7.50 -6.24 -3.32
CA VAL A 152 -6.72 -5.13 -3.85
C VAL A 152 -5.27 -5.54 -4.02
N VAL A 153 -4.63 -5.04 -5.07
CA VAL A 153 -3.23 -5.34 -5.38
C VAL A 153 -2.40 -4.13 -5.01
N LEU A 154 -1.49 -4.26 -4.05
CA LEU A 154 -0.48 -3.25 -3.78
C LEU A 154 0.80 -3.61 -4.52
N THR A 155 1.29 -2.69 -5.33
CA THR A 155 2.58 -2.81 -6.03
C THR A 155 3.48 -1.63 -5.71
N GLY A 156 4.79 -1.83 -5.77
CA GLY A 156 5.77 -0.79 -5.48
C GLY A 156 7.19 -1.31 -5.55
N ALA A 157 8.10 -0.62 -4.87
CA ALA A 157 9.48 -1.08 -4.68
C ALA A 157 9.78 -1.19 -3.18
N ARG A 158 10.50 -2.24 -2.79
CA ARG A 158 11.06 -2.43 -1.45
C ARG A 158 12.53 -2.80 -1.62
N ASP A 159 13.43 -2.07 -0.98
CA ASP A 159 14.90 -2.26 -1.12
C ASP A 159 15.38 -2.31 -2.58
N GLY A 160 14.78 -1.48 -3.44
CA GLY A 160 15.08 -1.42 -4.88
C GLY A 160 14.54 -2.59 -5.72
N LYS A 161 13.83 -3.55 -5.12
CA LYS A 161 13.21 -4.68 -5.82
C LYS A 161 11.71 -4.47 -6.01
N PRO A 162 11.12 -4.97 -7.11
CA PRO A 162 9.67 -4.96 -7.28
C PRO A 162 8.97 -5.68 -6.12
N PHE A 163 7.93 -5.05 -5.59
CA PHE A 163 7.05 -5.58 -4.56
C PHE A 163 5.64 -5.68 -5.12
N ARG A 164 4.97 -6.81 -4.86
CA ARG A 164 3.57 -7.05 -5.20
C ARG A 164 2.94 -7.90 -4.12
N THR A 165 1.78 -7.49 -3.64
CA THR A 165 0.97 -8.29 -2.72
C THR A 165 -0.51 -8.10 -3.00
N GLU A 166 -1.26 -9.17 -2.80
CA GLU A 166 -2.72 -9.19 -2.95
C GLU A 166 -3.34 -9.24 -1.56
N ILE A 167 -4.35 -8.39 -1.35
CA ILE A 167 -4.89 -8.10 -0.03
C ILE A 167 -6.40 -8.28 -0.07
N ASP A 168 -6.88 -9.23 0.72
CA ASP A 168 -8.31 -9.43 0.98
C ASP A 168 -8.82 -8.35 1.94
N VAL A 169 -9.52 -7.35 1.42
CA VAL A 169 -9.97 -6.19 2.21
C VAL A 169 -10.98 -6.60 3.29
N PRO A 170 -12.04 -7.39 3.00
CA PRO A 170 -12.93 -7.89 4.05
C PRO A 170 -12.24 -8.70 5.15
N ALA A 171 -11.15 -9.41 4.86
CA ALA A 171 -10.41 -10.16 5.87
C ALA A 171 -9.72 -9.24 6.89
N ILE A 172 -9.21 -8.07 6.47
CA ILE A 172 -8.57 -7.11 7.38
C ILE A 172 -9.56 -6.65 8.47
N TYR A 173 -10.79 -6.30 8.08
CA TYR A 173 -11.80 -5.86 9.04
C TYR A 173 -12.27 -6.99 9.97
N ARG A 174 -12.36 -8.23 9.47
CA ARG A 174 -12.74 -9.39 10.29
C ARG A 174 -11.65 -9.84 11.26
N ALA A 175 -10.37 -9.73 10.87
CA ALA A 175 -9.23 -10.12 11.70
C ALA A 175 -9.01 -9.20 12.91
N SER A 176 -9.59 -7.99 12.89
CA SER A 176 -9.48 -7.01 13.97
C SER A 176 -10.06 -7.46 15.33
N GLN A 177 -10.71 -8.63 15.43
CA GLN A 177 -11.14 -9.22 16.70
C GLN A 177 -10.05 -10.03 17.45
N GLY A 178 -8.79 -10.09 17.01
CA GLY A 178 -7.82 -10.85 17.82
C GLY A 178 -6.36 -10.98 17.37
N GLY A 179 -5.87 -10.19 16.42
CA GLY A 179 -4.45 -10.25 16.10
C GLY A 179 -4.04 -9.23 15.06
N SER A 180 -2.85 -8.65 15.24
CA SER A 180 -2.20 -7.68 14.35
C SER A 180 -1.93 -8.29 12.97
N THR A 181 -2.94 -8.36 12.12
CA THR A 181 -2.79 -8.75 10.71
C THR A 181 -3.43 -7.69 9.83
N GLY A 182 -2.61 -6.98 9.04
CA GLY A 182 -3.09 -6.41 7.78
C GLY A 182 -3.10 -4.89 7.62
N ALA A 183 -2.58 -4.11 8.58
CA ALA A 183 -2.26 -2.70 8.33
C ALA A 183 -0.99 -2.61 7.47
N LEU A 184 -1.04 -3.09 6.23
CA LEU A 184 0.10 -3.00 5.33
C LEU A 184 0.38 -1.53 5.05
N VAL A 185 1.54 -1.07 5.52
CA VAL A 185 1.97 0.30 5.36
C VAL A 185 2.32 0.55 3.90
N VAL A 186 1.78 1.65 3.37
CA VAL A 186 2.01 2.10 2.01
C VAL A 186 3.21 3.03 1.99
N GLN A 187 4.08 2.85 1.00
CA GLN A 187 5.27 3.66 0.82
C GLN A 187 5.09 4.65 -0.33
N PRO A 188 5.87 5.76 -0.33
CA PRO A 188 5.95 6.68 -1.45
C PRO A 188 6.16 5.96 -2.79
N GLY A 189 5.35 6.29 -3.78
CA GLY A 189 5.42 5.71 -5.12
C GLY A 189 4.68 4.39 -5.31
N ASP A 190 4.11 3.82 -4.25
CA ASP A 190 3.27 2.63 -4.37
C ASP A 190 2.02 2.89 -5.21
N VAL A 191 1.50 1.81 -5.81
CA VAL A 191 0.24 1.78 -6.55
C VAL A 191 -0.66 0.74 -5.93
N LEU A 192 -1.76 1.20 -5.35
CA LEU A 192 -2.89 0.39 -4.93
C LEU A 192 -3.88 0.29 -6.09
N PHE A 193 -4.06 -0.91 -6.62
CA PHE A 193 -4.95 -1.17 -7.76
C PHE A 193 -6.10 -2.06 -7.34
N VAL A 194 -7.33 -1.66 -7.68
CA VAL A 194 -8.53 -2.45 -7.44
C VAL A 194 -9.08 -2.95 -8.77
N ASP A 195 -9.04 -4.27 -8.95
CA ASP A 195 -9.56 -4.91 -10.15
C ASP A 195 -11.08 -4.84 -10.25
N ARG A 196 -11.62 -5.20 -11.42
CA ARG A 196 -13.06 -5.43 -11.56
C ARG A 196 -13.48 -6.63 -10.73
N ALA A 197 -14.68 -6.53 -10.16
CA ALA A 197 -15.33 -7.66 -9.51
C ALA A 197 -15.41 -8.83 -10.50
N PRO A 198 -15.07 -10.06 -10.08
CA PRO A 198 -15.30 -11.23 -10.92
C PRO A 198 -16.79 -11.34 -11.23
N VAL A 199 -17.13 -11.65 -12.47
CA VAL A 199 -18.51 -11.80 -12.92
C VAL A 199 -18.77 -13.19 -13.49
N TYR A 200 -20.02 -13.61 -13.45
CA TYR A 200 -20.56 -14.73 -14.21
C TYR A 200 -21.75 -14.21 -15.03
N TYR A 201 -22.20 -15.00 -16.01
CA TYR A 201 -23.21 -14.60 -16.97
C TYR A 201 -24.41 -15.53 -16.91
N ILE A 202 -25.61 -15.00 -17.06
CA ILE A 202 -26.85 -15.77 -17.22
C ILE A 202 -27.50 -15.34 -18.54
N TYR A 203 -27.89 -16.30 -19.38
CA TYR A 203 -28.63 -16.02 -20.61
C TYR A 203 -29.63 -17.14 -20.93
N GLY A 204 -30.52 -16.87 -21.90
CA GLY A 204 -31.63 -17.76 -22.26
C GLY A 204 -32.92 -17.40 -21.52
N GLU A 205 -33.71 -18.41 -21.15
CA GLU A 205 -35.00 -18.28 -20.48
C GLU A 205 -34.87 -18.00 -18.97
N ALA A 206 -34.12 -16.96 -18.62
CA ALA A 206 -34.02 -16.41 -17.27
C ALA A 206 -34.86 -15.13 -17.13
N GLN A 207 -35.40 -14.86 -15.93
CA GLN A 207 -36.19 -13.65 -15.67
C GLN A 207 -35.37 -12.37 -15.89
N ARG A 208 -34.10 -12.38 -15.49
CA ARG A 208 -33.15 -11.28 -15.66
C ARG A 208 -31.85 -11.86 -16.20
N PRO A 209 -31.70 -11.98 -17.53
CA PRO A 209 -30.41 -12.34 -18.12
C PRO A 209 -29.44 -11.17 -18.00
N GLY A 210 -28.15 -11.46 -17.88
CA GLY A 210 -27.11 -10.44 -17.72
C GLY A 210 -25.84 -10.95 -17.06
N ALA A 211 -24.94 -10.00 -16.77
CA ALA A 211 -23.72 -10.23 -16.01
C ALA A 211 -23.95 -9.91 -14.54
N TYR A 212 -23.45 -10.78 -13.67
CA TYR A 212 -23.64 -10.71 -12.23
C TYR A 212 -22.31 -10.93 -11.52
N ARG A 213 -22.13 -10.29 -10.37
CA ARG A 213 -20.92 -10.44 -9.56
C ARG A 213 -20.87 -11.82 -8.92
N VAL A 214 -19.71 -12.46 -8.97
CA VAL A 214 -19.41 -13.68 -8.20
C VAL A 214 -19.09 -13.30 -6.76
N GLU A 215 -19.87 -13.84 -5.83
CA GLU A 215 -19.62 -13.72 -4.39
C GLU A 215 -18.83 -14.93 -3.86
N ARG A 216 -18.21 -14.78 -2.67
CA ARG A 216 -17.46 -15.89 -2.06
C ARG A 216 -18.37 -17.04 -1.69
N GLY A 217 -17.98 -18.25 -2.10
CA GLY A 217 -18.75 -19.47 -1.84
C GLY A 217 -20.09 -19.50 -2.59
N MET A 218 -20.28 -18.65 -3.59
CA MET A 218 -21.50 -18.57 -4.37
C MET A 218 -21.77 -19.88 -5.11
N THR A 219 -22.99 -20.38 -4.96
CA THR A 219 -23.47 -21.62 -5.60
C THR A 219 -24.27 -21.32 -6.88
N LEU A 220 -24.42 -22.33 -7.75
CA LEU A 220 -25.26 -22.24 -8.95
C LEU A 220 -26.69 -21.80 -8.61
N ARG A 221 -27.27 -22.32 -7.52
CA ARG A 221 -28.59 -21.92 -7.04
C ARG A 221 -28.68 -20.43 -6.71
N GLN A 222 -27.71 -19.90 -5.96
CA GLN A 222 -27.66 -18.48 -5.61
C GLN A 222 -27.45 -17.62 -6.86
N ALA A 223 -26.65 -18.10 -7.81
CA ALA A 223 -26.42 -17.43 -9.07
C ALA A 223 -27.70 -17.30 -9.90
N LEU A 224 -28.47 -18.38 -10.06
CA LEU A 224 -29.76 -18.34 -10.72
C LEU A 224 -30.75 -17.42 -9.99
N ALA A 225 -30.76 -17.45 -8.65
CA ALA A 225 -31.63 -16.61 -7.84
C ALA A 225 -31.35 -15.11 -8.05
N GLN A 226 -30.09 -14.69 -8.23
CA GLN A 226 -29.78 -13.30 -8.59
C GLN A 226 -30.35 -12.90 -9.96
N GLY A 227 -30.37 -13.85 -10.91
CA GLY A 227 -31.04 -13.71 -12.21
C GLY A 227 -32.56 -13.82 -12.15
N GLY A 228 -33.16 -13.99 -10.96
CA GLY A 228 -34.60 -14.17 -10.77
C GLY A 228 -35.13 -15.58 -11.10
N GLY A 229 -34.24 -16.54 -11.38
CA GLY A 229 -34.60 -17.90 -11.81
C GLY A 229 -35.12 -17.97 -13.25
N PRO A 230 -35.60 -19.15 -13.69
CA PRO A 230 -36.15 -19.32 -15.02
C PRO A 230 -37.45 -18.53 -15.24
N THR A 231 -37.71 -18.17 -16.51
CA THR A 231 -39.04 -17.71 -16.94
C THR A 231 -40.07 -18.83 -16.84
N VAL A 232 -41.35 -18.52 -17.09
CA VAL A 232 -42.40 -19.55 -17.23
C VAL A 232 -42.13 -20.55 -18.36
N ARG A 233 -41.27 -20.19 -19.33
CA ARG A 233 -40.84 -21.05 -20.42
C ARG A 233 -39.51 -21.74 -20.13
N GLY A 234 -38.74 -21.30 -19.15
CA GLY A 234 -37.43 -21.86 -18.82
C GLY A 234 -37.50 -23.10 -17.93
N THR A 235 -36.41 -23.87 -17.87
CA THR A 235 -36.29 -25.03 -16.98
C THR A 235 -34.94 -25.12 -16.30
N GLU A 236 -34.93 -25.48 -15.01
CA GLU A 236 -33.71 -25.73 -14.24
C GLU A 236 -33.15 -27.16 -14.47
N ARG A 237 -33.96 -28.08 -15.02
CA ARG A 237 -33.62 -29.51 -15.12
C ARG A 237 -32.49 -29.79 -16.11
N SER A 238 -32.35 -28.96 -17.13
CA SER A 238 -31.40 -29.13 -18.24
C SER A 238 -30.45 -27.95 -18.40
N LEU A 239 -30.21 -27.21 -17.31
CA LEU A 239 -29.24 -26.13 -17.27
C LEU A 239 -27.88 -26.58 -17.80
N LYS A 240 -27.23 -25.68 -18.53
CA LYS A 240 -25.86 -25.87 -19.00
C LYS A 240 -25.01 -24.76 -18.42
N VAL A 241 -23.87 -25.13 -17.85
CA VAL A 241 -22.87 -24.16 -17.42
C VAL A 241 -21.67 -24.33 -18.32
N GLU A 242 -21.28 -23.27 -19.03
CA GLU A 242 -20.05 -23.24 -19.80
C GLU A 242 -18.98 -22.56 -18.95
N ARG A 243 -17.87 -23.26 -18.73
CA ARG A 243 -16.75 -22.76 -17.95
C ARG A 243 -15.53 -22.63 -18.84
N ARG A 244 -14.82 -21.52 -18.71
CA ARG A 244 -13.54 -21.32 -19.38
C ARG A 244 -12.46 -22.19 -18.72
N ALA A 245 -11.87 -23.11 -19.47
CA ALA A 245 -10.75 -23.93 -19.05
C ALA A 245 -9.43 -23.13 -19.10
N ALA A 246 -8.38 -23.70 -18.49
CA ALA A 246 -7.06 -23.06 -18.41
C ALA A 246 -6.41 -22.79 -19.78
N ASP A 247 -6.77 -23.57 -20.80
CA ASP A 247 -6.34 -23.38 -22.20
C ASP A 247 -7.13 -22.30 -22.94
N GLY A 248 -8.11 -21.69 -22.28
CA GLY A 248 -8.98 -20.66 -22.83
C GLY A 248 -10.22 -21.18 -23.56
N SER A 249 -10.39 -22.50 -23.73
CA SER A 249 -11.57 -23.11 -24.33
C SER A 249 -12.77 -23.10 -23.36
N PHE A 250 -14.00 -23.09 -23.90
CA PHE A 250 -15.20 -23.25 -23.08
C PHE A 250 -15.63 -24.71 -23.05
N GLN A 251 -15.86 -25.24 -21.85
CA GLN A 251 -16.32 -26.61 -21.63
C GLN A 251 -17.72 -26.58 -21.02
N ALA A 252 -18.64 -27.33 -21.62
CA ALA A 252 -19.98 -27.52 -21.06
C ALA A 252 -19.92 -28.50 -19.89
N LEU A 253 -20.36 -28.02 -18.73
CA LEU A 253 -20.41 -28.73 -17.46
C LEU A 253 -21.86 -28.95 -17.03
N LYS A 254 -22.13 -30.13 -16.49
CA LYS A 254 -23.35 -30.42 -15.73
C LYS A 254 -23.03 -30.25 -14.25
N LEU A 255 -23.43 -29.12 -13.68
CA LEU A 255 -23.20 -28.79 -12.27
C LEU A 255 -24.45 -29.07 -11.42
N ASP A 256 -24.23 -29.50 -10.17
CA ASP A 256 -25.29 -29.55 -9.15
C ASP A 256 -25.66 -28.13 -8.69
N MET A 257 -26.88 -27.96 -8.15
CA MET A 257 -27.36 -26.67 -7.65
C MET A 257 -26.51 -26.08 -6.52
N ASN A 258 -25.82 -26.92 -5.74
CA ASN A 258 -24.93 -26.48 -4.67
C ASN A 258 -23.47 -26.38 -5.13
N ALA A 259 -23.17 -26.66 -6.40
CA ALA A 259 -21.82 -26.54 -6.93
C ALA A 259 -21.40 -25.06 -6.95
N PRO A 260 -20.11 -24.76 -6.67
CA PRO A 260 -19.61 -23.40 -6.71
C PRO A 260 -19.53 -22.86 -8.13
N ILE A 261 -19.94 -21.60 -8.28
CA ILE A 261 -19.74 -20.81 -9.50
C ILE A 261 -18.35 -20.17 -9.46
N GLN A 262 -17.75 -20.08 -10.63
CA GLN A 262 -16.44 -19.48 -10.85
C GLN A 262 -16.57 -18.20 -11.68
N PRO A 263 -15.58 -17.29 -11.61
CA PRO A 263 -15.48 -16.18 -12.53
C PRO A 263 -15.53 -16.68 -13.99
N ASP A 264 -16.21 -15.91 -14.83
CA ASP A 264 -16.44 -16.15 -16.26
C ASP A 264 -17.31 -17.38 -16.60
N ASP A 265 -17.94 -18.03 -15.62
CA ASP A 265 -18.97 -19.04 -15.89
C ASP A 265 -20.15 -18.43 -16.66
N VAL A 266 -20.65 -19.17 -17.64
CA VAL A 266 -21.84 -18.80 -18.42
C VAL A 266 -22.95 -19.82 -18.16
N ILE A 267 -24.04 -19.38 -17.55
CA ILE A 267 -25.20 -20.20 -17.23
C ILE A 267 -26.25 -19.99 -18.33
N TYR A 268 -26.52 -21.05 -19.08
CA TYR A 268 -27.58 -21.08 -20.07
C TYR A 268 -28.84 -21.71 -19.48
N VAL A 269 -29.94 -20.95 -19.49
CA VAL A 269 -31.27 -21.42 -19.12
C VAL A 269 -32.03 -21.81 -20.40
N PRO A 270 -32.24 -23.10 -20.68
CA PRO A 270 -32.97 -23.54 -21.86
C PRO A 270 -34.48 -23.38 -21.68
N GLU A 271 -35.19 -23.37 -22.81
CA GLU A 271 -36.65 -23.53 -22.85
C GLU A 271 -37.06 -24.94 -22.39
N SER A 272 -38.19 -25.04 -21.70
CA SER A 272 -38.76 -26.28 -21.21
C SER A 272 -39.44 -27.02 -22.35
N LEU A 273 -38.94 -28.21 -22.65
CA LEU A 273 -39.55 -29.13 -23.61
C LEU A 273 -40.56 -30.02 -22.87
N PHE A 274 -41.74 -29.46 -22.59
CA PHE A 274 -42.95 -30.10 -22.04
C PHE A 274 -42.92 -30.56 -20.57
#